data_AF-A0A919YC10-F1
#
_entry.id   AF-A0A919YC10-F1
#
_cell.length_a   1.000
_cell.length_b   1.000
_cell.length_c   1.000
_cell.angle_alpha   90.00
_cell.angle_beta   90.00
_cell.angle_gamma   90.00
#
_symmetry.space_group_name_H-M   'P 1'
#
loop_
_entity.id
_entity.type
_entity.pdbx_description
1 polymer ?
#
loop_
_entity_poly.entity_id
_entity_poly.type
_entity_poly.pdbx_seq_one_letter_code
_entity_poly.pdbx_strand_id
1 'polypeptide(L)' 'MQGFCYTQLTDVEQKINGLLTYDRVPKVPLERIRRMVLNRSAD' A
#
# COMPACT_ATOMS: atom_id res chain seq x y z
N MET A 1 -17.54 8.55 -6.64
CA MET A 1 -16.16 8.05 -6.74
C MET A 1 -16.20 6.56 -6.46
N GLN A 2 -15.72 5.69 -7.36
CA GLN A 2 -15.96 4.23 -7.31
C GLN A 2 -14.71 3.40 -6.93
N GLY A 3 -13.66 4.05 -6.43
CA GLY A 3 -12.43 3.38 -6.02
C GLY A 3 -11.26 4.35 -5.99
N PHE A 4 -10.07 3.82 -5.72
CA PHE A 4 -8.80 4.55 -5.74
C PHE A 4 -7.74 3.72 -6.45
N CYS A 5 -6.78 4.39 -7.10
CA CYS A 5 -5.65 3.75 -7.77
C CYS A 5 -4.37 4.15 -7.04
N TYR A 6 -3.63 3.16 -6.54
CA TYR A 6 -2.28 3.38 -6.03
C TYR A 6 -1.30 3.16 -7.19
N THR A 7 -0.56 4.20 -7.57
CA THR A 7 0.16 4.24 -8.84
C THR A 7 1.54 3.60 -8.79
N GLN A 8 2.03 3.23 -7.61
CA GLN A 8 3.36 2.68 -7.44
C GLN A 8 3.40 1.61 -6.33
N LEU A 9 3.78 0.38 -6.64
CA LEU A 9 3.80 -0.69 -5.64
C LEU A 9 5.06 -0.64 -4.75
N THR A 10 6.23 -0.39 -5.34
CA THR A 10 7.54 -0.42 -4.68
C THR A 10 8.24 0.92 -4.82
N ASP A 11 9.17 1.24 -3.93
CA ASP A 11 10.05 2.38 -4.14
C ASP A 11 10.90 2.22 -5.40
N VAL A 12 11.22 3.36 -6.02
CA VAL A 12 12.14 3.45 -7.16
C VAL A 12 13.04 4.66 -6.96
N GLU A 13 14.35 4.50 -7.09
CA GLU A 13 15.36 5.57 -6.95
C GLU A 13 15.01 6.55 -5.81
N GLN A 14 14.76 7.83 -6.11
CA GLN A 14 14.41 8.86 -5.12
C GLN A 14 12.90 8.89 -4.77
N LYS A 15 12.05 8.17 -5.50
CA LYS A 15 10.60 8.09 -5.25
C LYS A 15 10.30 7.01 -4.22
N ILE A 16 10.20 7.45 -2.96
CA ILE A 16 9.93 6.61 -1.79
C ILE A 16 8.43 6.49 -1.44
N ASN A 17 7.56 6.64 -2.44
CA ASN A 17 6.09 6.59 -2.30
C ASN A 17 5.48 5.23 -2.68
N GLY A 18 6.27 4.15 -2.75
CA GLY A 18 5.74 2.79 -2.87
C GLY A 18 5.13 2.28 -1.56
N LEU A 19 4.21 1.30 -1.65
CA LEU A 19 3.72 0.55 -0.48
C LEU A 19 4.79 -0.38 0.09
N LEU A 20 5.72 -0.82 -0.75
CA LEU A 20 6.85 -1.66 -0.40
C LEU A 20 8.15 -0.86 -0.60
N THR A 21 9.22 -1.26 0.09
CA THR A 21 10.58 -0.76 -0.14
C THR A 21 11.08 -1.15 -1.54
N TYR A 22 12.28 -0.68 -1.89
CA TYR A 22 12.97 -1.05 -3.13
C TYR A 22 13.11 -2.58 -3.27
N ASP A 23 13.50 -3.26 -2.18
CA ASP A 23 13.63 -4.72 -2.12
C ASP A 23 12.31 -5.46 -1.88
N ARG A 24 11.17 -4.78 -2.09
CA ARG A 24 9.82 -5.33 -1.95
C ARG A 24 9.48 -5.78 -0.52
N VAL A 25 10.04 -5.12 0.49
CA VAL A 25 9.65 -5.33 1.88
C VAL A 25 8.45 -4.42 2.18
N PRO A 26 7.33 -4.91 2.73
CA PRO A 26 6.20 -4.06 3.10
C PRO A 26 6.61 -2.98 4.12
N LYS A 27 6.24 -1.71 3.86
CA LYS A 27 6.54 -0.59 4.79
C LYS A 27 5.63 -0.54 5.99
N VAL A 28 4.44 -1.13 5.85
CA VAL A 28 3.46 -1.33 6.91
C VAL A 28 2.91 -2.75 6.78
N PRO A 29 2.33 -3.33 7.85
CA PRO A 29 1.68 -4.63 7.76
C PRO A 29 0.62 -4.65 6.65
N LEU A 30 0.66 -5.68 5.79
CA LEU A 30 -0.23 -5.80 4.62
C LEU A 30 -1.70 -5.86 5.02
N GLU A 31 -1.98 -6.41 6.20
CA GLU A 31 -3.29 -6.54 6.82
C GLU A 31 -3.92 -5.16 7.06
N ARG A 32 -3.10 -4.14 7.36
CA ARG A 32 -3.55 -2.76 7.51
C ARG A 32 -4.00 -2.20 6.16
N ILE A 33 -3.22 -2.41 5.10
CA ILE A 33 -3.56 -2.00 3.74
C ILE A 33 -4.83 -2.72 3.28
N ARG A 34 -4.91 -4.04 3.49
CA ARG A 34 -6.07 -4.87 3.14
C ARG A 34 -7.36 -4.37 3.79
N ARG A 35 -7.34 -4.00 5.07
CA ARG A 35 -8.52 -3.42 5.75
C ARG A 35 -8.99 -2.13 5.11
N MET A 36 -8.07 -1.24 4.76
CA MET A 36 -8.38 0.03 4.08
C MET A 36 -8.99 -0.19 2.69
N VAL A 37 -8.42 -1.12 1.90
CA VAL A 37 -8.89 -1.43 0.54
C VAL A 37 -10.25 -2.11 0.53
N LEU A 38 -10.47 -3.05 1.45
CA LEU A 38 -11.72 -3.81 1.52
C LEU A 38 -12.80 -3.13 2.37
N ASN A 39 -12.51 -1.95 2.92
CA ASN A 39 -13.37 -1.24 3.87
C ASN A 39 -13.93 -2.16 4.98
N ARG A 40 -13.06 -3.01 5.54
CA ARG A 40 -13.43 -3.87 6.67
C ARG A 40 -13.14 -3.12 7.96
N SER A 41 -14.20 -2.64 8.61
CA SER A 41 -14.15 -2.24 10.02
C SER A 41 -13.68 -3.43 10.86
N ALA A 42 -12.88 -3.17 11.90
CA ALA A 42 -12.59 -4.20 12.88
C ALA A 42 -13.91 -4.57 13.58
N ASP A 43 -14.27 -5.86 13.53
CA ASP A 43 -15.28 -6.44 14.40
C ASP A 43 -14.76 -6.46 15.85
#